data_AF-D3SY37-F1
#
_entry.id   AF-D3SY37-F1
#
_cell.length_a   1.000
_cell.length_b   1.000
_cell.length_c   1.000
_cell.angle_alpha   90.00
_cell.angle_beta   90.00
_cell.angle_gamma   90.00
#
_symmetry.space_group_name_H-M   'P 1'
#
loop_
_entity.id
_entity.type
_entity.pdbx_description
1 polymer ?
#
loop_
_entity_poly.entity_id
_entity_poly.type
_entity_poly.pdbx_seq_one_letter_code
_entity_poly.pdbx_strand_id
1 'polypeptide(L)'
;MGDGTISGSNRDESVYTGSSDRGDDSRSDDNRRNGDDSDNGNDDSDHGHDDNRGYGDGWEELRQQTLRRDNYACTRCGADDRTLQAHHIVPRSAGGPDELENLLTLCRPCHGVIHQHNSAFDDVRDDAPLFPERTAPDPVARLRTPADQCCTRCGAERSDPTELVAWTDVPASDDARPAPPHVTLCKPCAGLLLECDLACEEAALTANHTISVHELAARRPDASVRPSAFALSQVAVRREPRTLRERVVDDTPLRFLLNHRGVRLALLVVIGYVALFVVLAL
;
A
#
# COMPACT_ATOMS: atom_id res chain seq x y z
N MET A 1 -4.82 52.06 -21.66
CA MET A 1 -3.96 52.91 -20.81
C MET A 1 -4.54 52.83 -19.42
N GLY A 2 -3.85 52.14 -18.53
CA GLY A 2 -4.31 51.79 -17.19
C GLY A 2 -3.17 51.01 -16.54
N ASP A 3 -2.21 51.77 -16.05
CA ASP A 3 -1.00 51.33 -15.37
C ASP A 3 -1.33 50.84 -13.96
N GLY A 4 -0.60 49.85 -13.46
CA GLY A 4 -0.94 49.18 -12.20
C GLY A 4 0.07 48.11 -11.77
N THR A 5 1.30 48.56 -11.52
CA THR A 5 2.23 48.09 -10.49
C THR A 5 1.85 46.83 -9.70
N ILE A 6 2.58 45.72 -9.94
CA ILE A 6 2.64 44.56 -9.03
C ILE A 6 3.75 44.85 -8.01
N SER A 7 3.34 45.31 -6.83
CA SER A 7 4.17 45.35 -5.63
C SER A 7 4.22 43.95 -5.03
N GLY A 8 5.43 43.48 -4.73
CA GLY A 8 5.65 42.28 -3.94
C GLY A 8 5.00 42.38 -2.58
N SER A 9 4.45 41.27 -2.11
CA SER A 9 4.10 41.06 -0.72
C SER A 9 4.78 39.78 -0.25
N ASN A 10 5.75 39.96 0.64
CA ASN A 10 6.24 38.97 1.59
C ASN A 10 5.12 38.01 2.01
N ARG A 11 5.43 36.72 2.00
CA ARG A 11 4.70 35.74 2.81
C ARG A 11 5.68 35.14 3.79
N ASP A 12 5.70 35.80 4.95
CA ASP A 12 5.75 35.23 6.29
C ASP A 12 6.50 33.90 6.43
N GLU A 13 7.72 34.02 6.94
CA GLU A 13 8.37 33.01 7.77
C GLU A 13 7.45 32.70 8.97
N SER A 14 6.58 31.70 8.81
CA SER A 14 5.98 31.05 9.97
C SER A 14 7.01 30.12 10.57
N VAL A 15 7.69 30.64 11.60
CA VAL A 15 8.44 29.88 12.60
C VAL A 15 7.56 28.74 13.11
N TYR A 16 7.76 27.53 12.57
CA TYR A 16 7.08 26.34 13.07
C TYR A 16 7.90 25.76 14.22
N THR A 17 7.47 26.09 15.42
CA THR A 17 7.99 25.55 16.66
C THR A 17 7.79 24.04 16.72
N GLY A 18 8.90 23.31 16.78
CA GLY A 18 9.07 21.99 17.39
C GLY A 18 7.93 20.98 17.26
N SER A 19 8.08 20.03 16.34
CA SER A 19 7.60 18.67 16.59
C SER A 19 8.82 17.78 16.75
N SER A 20 8.93 17.16 17.92
CA SER A 20 10.04 16.31 18.34
C SER A 20 10.08 15.03 17.50
N ASP A 21 11.04 14.92 16.59
CA ASP A 21 11.55 13.64 16.11
C ASP A 21 12.17 12.92 17.32
N ARG A 22 11.41 12.05 17.99
CA ARG A 22 12.00 11.03 18.85
C ARG A 22 12.47 9.94 17.89
N GLY A 23 13.79 9.80 17.75
CA GLY A 23 14.36 8.64 17.08
C GLY A 23 13.94 7.40 17.85
N ASP A 24 13.20 6.51 17.21
CA ASP A 24 12.75 5.28 17.86
C ASP A 24 12.56 4.19 16.80
N ASP A 25 13.65 3.48 16.52
CA ASP A 25 13.59 2.09 16.05
C ASP A 25 13.51 1.24 17.32
N SER A 26 12.33 0.72 17.59
CA SER A 26 11.90 0.17 18.87
C SER A 26 12.87 -0.86 19.47
N ARG A 27 13.35 -0.59 20.69
CA ARG A 27 13.90 -1.60 21.60
C ARG A 27 12.75 -2.50 22.08
N SER A 28 12.78 -3.78 21.70
CA SER A 28 11.92 -4.80 22.31
C SER A 28 12.67 -5.51 23.44
N ASP A 29 12.23 -5.24 24.67
CA ASP A 29 12.62 -5.96 25.88
C ASP A 29 11.93 -7.32 25.98
N ASP A 30 12.70 -8.39 26.18
CA ASP A 30 12.23 -9.64 26.78
C ASP A 30 13.31 -10.25 27.70
N ASN A 31 12.87 -10.83 28.81
CA ASN A 31 13.55 -10.86 30.11
C ASN A 31 13.82 -12.30 30.63
N ARG A 32 14.91 -12.46 31.42
CA ARG A 32 15.27 -13.56 32.40
C ARG A 32 15.87 -14.86 31.82
N ARG A 33 16.96 -15.47 32.35
CA ARG A 33 17.64 -15.44 33.69
C ARG A 33 19.01 -16.18 33.64
N ASN A 34 19.99 -15.68 34.43
CA ASN A 34 21.17 -16.31 35.09
C ASN A 34 22.19 -17.07 34.21
N GLY A 35 23.52 -16.91 34.31
CA GLY A 35 24.47 -16.36 35.31
C GLY A 35 25.75 -17.21 35.14
N ASP A 36 26.88 -16.64 34.71
CA ASP A 36 28.17 -16.44 35.42
C ASP A 36 29.23 -16.42 34.27
N ASP A 37 30.33 -15.67 34.18
CA ASP A 37 31.24 -15.03 35.13
C ASP A 37 32.03 -13.90 34.43
N SER A 38 32.31 -12.83 35.18
CA SER A 38 33.58 -12.07 35.24
C SER A 38 34.35 -11.70 33.96
N ASP A 39 34.48 -10.40 33.65
CA ASP A 39 35.78 -9.70 33.77
C ASP A 39 35.62 -8.17 33.73
N ASN A 40 36.53 -7.50 34.42
CA ASN A 40 36.52 -6.10 34.83
C ASN A 40 37.43 -5.27 33.89
N GLY A 41 36.96 -4.13 33.40
CA GLY A 41 37.75 -3.21 32.58
C GLY A 41 37.26 -1.77 32.68
N ASN A 42 38.08 -0.90 33.30
CA ASN A 42 37.92 0.55 33.27
C ASN A 42 38.13 1.05 31.84
N ASP A 43 37.19 1.84 31.32
CA ASP A 43 37.40 2.62 30.09
C ASP A 43 36.89 4.05 30.26
N ASP A 44 37.84 4.99 30.20
CA ASP A 44 37.64 6.44 30.17
C ASP A 44 37.08 6.81 28.78
N SER A 45 35.76 6.76 28.62
CA SER A 45 35.11 7.06 27.34
C SER A 45 34.79 8.55 27.22
N ASP A 46 35.47 9.19 26.27
CA ASP A 46 35.07 10.43 25.61
C ASP A 46 33.71 10.21 24.94
N HIS A 47 32.65 10.47 25.69
CA HIS A 47 31.29 10.36 25.19
C HIS A 47 31.02 11.53 24.24
N GLY A 48 31.21 11.29 22.95
CA GLY A 48 30.65 12.12 21.88
C GLY A 48 29.22 12.48 22.24
N HIS A 49 28.90 13.77 22.22
CA HIS A 49 27.60 14.25 22.65
C HIS A 49 26.56 13.87 21.60
N ASP A 50 26.02 12.67 21.74
CA ASP A 50 24.78 12.27 21.09
C ASP A 50 23.75 13.39 21.32
N ASP A 51 23.19 13.92 20.23
CA ASP A 51 22.04 14.80 20.38
C ASP A 51 20.90 14.04 21.07
N ASN A 52 19.88 14.75 21.54
CA ASN A 52 18.74 14.13 22.23
C ASN A 52 17.92 13.16 21.34
N ARG A 53 18.38 12.88 20.11
CA ARG A 53 17.80 11.97 19.12
C ARG A 53 18.73 10.79 18.78
N GLY A 54 19.94 10.74 19.35
CA GLY A 54 20.90 9.64 19.15
C GLY A 54 21.69 9.73 17.84
N TYR A 55 21.80 10.92 17.25
CA TYR A 55 22.64 11.18 16.08
C TYR A 55 23.96 11.84 16.50
N GLY A 56 25.05 11.39 15.86
CA GLY A 56 26.38 11.96 16.07
C GLY A 56 26.53 13.32 15.38
N ASP A 57 27.66 13.98 15.67
CA ASP A 57 28.04 15.25 15.04
C ASP A 57 27.99 15.14 13.51
N GLY A 58 27.27 16.06 12.84
CA GLY A 58 27.19 16.15 11.38
C GLY A 58 25.90 15.62 10.73
N TRP A 59 24.99 15.00 11.48
CA TRP A 59 23.73 14.48 10.93
C TRP A 59 22.87 15.53 10.23
N GLU A 60 22.74 16.74 10.79
CA GLU A 60 21.92 17.78 10.15
C GLU A 60 22.52 18.22 8.81
N GLU A 61 23.85 18.29 8.70
CA GLU A 61 24.50 18.59 7.42
C GLU A 61 24.23 17.48 6.40
N LEU A 62 24.37 16.21 6.81
CA LEU A 62 24.11 15.05 5.97
C LEU A 62 22.65 15.01 5.50
N ARG A 63 21.69 15.24 6.41
CA ARG A 63 20.25 15.35 6.11
C ARG A 63 20.00 16.43 5.05
N GLN A 64 20.60 17.61 5.19
CA GLN A 64 20.44 18.69 4.22
C GLN A 64 21.10 18.37 2.87
N GLN A 65 22.21 17.62 2.85
CA GLN A 65 22.79 17.10 1.61
C GLN A 65 21.86 16.09 0.94
N THR A 66 21.21 15.18 1.69
CA THR A 66 20.20 14.22 1.17
C THR A 66 19.01 14.94 0.54
N LEU A 67 18.39 15.89 1.27
CA LEU A 67 17.24 16.64 0.77
C LEU A 67 17.59 17.43 -0.50
N ARG A 68 18.76 18.09 -0.53
CA ARG A 68 19.22 18.83 -1.71
C ARG A 68 19.47 17.92 -2.91
N ARG A 69 20.12 16.77 -2.71
CA ARG A 69 20.37 15.77 -3.76
C ARG A 69 19.05 15.30 -4.38
N ASP A 70 18.01 15.11 -3.54
CA ASP A 70 16.69 14.62 -3.96
C ASP A 70 15.73 15.76 -4.36
N ASN A 71 16.26 16.95 -4.65
CA ASN A 71 15.52 18.15 -5.08
C ASN A 71 14.39 18.58 -4.14
N TYR A 72 14.49 18.27 -2.85
CA TYR A 72 13.42 18.52 -1.87
C TYR A 72 12.08 17.92 -2.29
N ALA A 73 12.09 16.68 -2.79
CA ALA A 73 10.87 15.93 -3.10
C ALA A 73 10.94 14.52 -2.48
N CYS A 74 9.76 14.00 -2.12
CA CYS A 74 9.65 12.61 -1.66
C CYS A 74 10.04 11.64 -2.76
N THR A 75 11.08 10.83 -2.53
CA THR A 75 11.52 9.81 -3.49
C THR A 75 10.48 8.70 -3.69
N ARG A 76 9.56 8.42 -2.74
CA ARG A 76 8.47 7.43 -2.91
C ARG A 76 7.21 7.96 -3.59
N CYS A 77 6.80 9.21 -3.42
CA CYS A 77 5.53 9.72 -3.99
C CYS A 77 5.62 11.09 -4.66
N GLY A 78 6.82 11.63 -4.88
CA GLY A 78 7.11 12.89 -5.59
C GLY A 78 6.66 14.17 -4.93
N ALA A 79 5.87 14.10 -3.86
CA ALA A 79 5.39 15.28 -3.15
C ALA A 79 6.56 16.14 -2.64
N ASP A 80 6.57 17.40 -3.06
CA ASP A 80 7.52 18.46 -2.72
C ASP A 80 6.91 19.51 -1.76
N ASP A 81 5.60 19.40 -1.50
CA ASP A 81 4.81 20.27 -0.62
C ASP A 81 4.58 19.67 0.78
N ARG A 82 5.31 18.61 1.13
CA ARG A 82 5.17 17.87 2.40
C ARG A 82 6.42 17.94 3.24
N THR A 83 6.30 17.64 4.54
CA THR A 83 7.47 17.51 5.43
C THR A 83 8.35 16.34 5.00
N LEU A 84 9.62 16.64 4.73
CA LEU A 84 10.60 15.69 4.22
C LEU A 84 11.63 15.28 5.26
N GLN A 85 11.98 13.99 5.22
CA GLN A 85 12.94 13.35 6.12
C GLN A 85 13.94 12.52 5.32
N ALA A 86 15.15 12.38 5.86
CA ALA A 86 16.14 11.43 5.37
C ALA A 86 15.85 10.06 5.99
N HIS A 87 15.60 9.07 5.15
CA HIS A 87 15.31 7.67 5.47
C HIS A 87 16.53 6.82 5.17
N HIS A 88 17.00 6.02 6.14
CA HIS A 88 18.04 5.03 5.91
C HIS A 88 17.53 3.83 5.12
N ILE A 89 18.20 3.50 4.03
CA ILE A 89 17.93 2.30 3.22
C ILE A 89 18.20 1.04 4.04
N VAL A 90 19.39 0.97 4.65
CA VAL A 90 19.72 -0.01 5.69
C VAL A 90 19.60 0.68 7.04
N PRO A 91 18.67 0.26 7.92
CA PRO A 91 18.48 0.88 9.22
C PRO A 91 19.76 0.85 10.06
N ARG A 92 19.98 1.87 10.88
CA ARG A 92 21.11 1.93 11.83
C ARG A 92 21.07 0.77 12.84
N SER A 93 19.86 0.38 13.27
CA SER A 93 19.61 -0.79 14.12
C SER A 93 20.10 -2.12 13.51
N ALA A 94 20.18 -2.19 12.17
CA ALA A 94 20.75 -3.29 11.42
C ALA A 94 22.21 -3.06 10.99
N GLY A 95 22.89 -2.05 11.56
CA GLY A 95 24.28 -1.70 11.27
C GLY A 95 24.48 -0.82 10.03
N GLY A 96 23.43 -0.17 9.51
CA GLY A 96 23.55 0.74 8.38
C GLY A 96 24.34 2.02 8.70
N PRO A 97 25.21 2.51 7.79
CA PRO A 97 26.04 3.68 8.03
C PRO A 97 25.27 5.00 7.85
N ASP A 98 25.75 6.04 8.54
CA ASP A 98 25.31 7.44 8.35
C ASP A 98 26.10 8.07 7.18
N GLU A 99 25.82 7.60 5.96
CA GLU A 99 26.45 8.04 4.71
C GLU A 99 25.38 8.48 3.70
N LEU A 100 25.71 9.42 2.80
CA LEU A 100 24.74 10.01 1.87
C LEU A 100 24.10 8.94 0.98
N GLU A 101 24.89 7.93 0.60
CA GLU A 101 24.51 6.80 -0.23
C GLU A 101 23.49 5.88 0.44
N ASN A 102 23.44 5.83 1.78
CA ASN A 102 22.49 5.03 2.54
C ASN A 102 21.20 5.80 2.88
N LEU A 103 21.03 7.03 2.39
CA LEU A 103 19.89 7.89 2.72
C LEU A 103 19.03 8.21 1.49
N LEU A 104 17.71 8.29 1.69
CA LEU A 104 16.72 8.73 0.71
C LEU A 104 15.79 9.77 1.33
N THR A 105 15.32 10.74 0.55
CA THR A 105 14.30 11.68 1.00
C THR A 105 12.92 11.05 0.90
N LEU A 106 12.18 10.99 1.99
CA LEU A 106 10.78 10.58 2.00
C LEU A 106 9.91 11.68 2.60
N CYS A 107 8.74 11.92 2.01
CA CYS A 107 7.70 12.59 2.78
C CYS A 107 7.31 11.66 3.92
N ARG A 108 6.97 12.27 5.04
CA ARG A 108 6.59 11.56 6.25
C ARG A 108 5.53 10.45 6.02
N PRO A 109 4.48 10.63 5.17
CA PRO A 109 3.57 9.55 4.76
C PRO A 109 4.26 8.32 4.18
N CYS A 110 5.09 8.55 3.17
CA CYS A 110 5.79 7.48 2.48
C CYS A 110 6.84 6.79 3.33
N HIS A 111 7.44 7.54 4.25
CA HIS A 111 8.36 7.00 5.24
C HIS A 111 7.66 5.98 6.14
N GLY A 112 6.42 6.27 6.55
CA GLY A 112 5.58 5.32 7.26
C GLY A 112 5.26 4.03 6.49
N VAL A 113 5.08 4.09 5.16
CA VAL A 113 4.80 2.86 4.37
C VAL A 113 5.97 1.89 4.40
N ILE A 114 7.19 2.39 4.61
CA ILE A 114 8.40 1.59 4.73
C ILE A 114 8.60 1.10 6.15
N HIS A 115 8.39 1.99 7.12
CA HIS A 115 8.41 1.66 8.55
C HIS A 115 7.00 1.38 9.07
N GLN A 116 6.37 0.32 8.55
CA GLN A 116 4.98 -0.03 8.89
C GLN A 116 4.75 -0.30 10.39
N HIS A 117 5.83 -0.50 11.15
CA HIS A 117 5.80 -0.79 12.57
C HIS A 117 6.30 0.37 13.45
N ASN A 118 6.61 1.53 12.85
CA ASN A 118 7.06 2.71 13.58
C ASN A 118 5.90 3.69 13.78
N SER A 119 5.54 3.88 15.04
CA SER A 119 4.39 4.68 15.45
C SER A 119 4.56 6.19 15.24
N ALA A 120 5.79 6.67 15.02
CA ALA A 120 6.05 8.09 14.73
C ALA A 120 5.48 8.56 13.37
N PHE A 121 5.08 7.63 12.49
CA PHE A 121 4.53 7.89 11.16
C PHE A 121 3.06 7.51 10.99
N ASP A 122 2.45 6.96 12.04
CA ASP A 122 1.05 6.53 12.02
C ASP A 122 0.11 7.70 11.67
N ASP A 123 0.50 8.92 12.04
CA ASP A 123 -0.30 10.13 11.82
C ASP A 123 -0.38 10.60 10.37
N VAL A 124 0.39 10.02 9.46
CA VAL A 124 0.48 10.49 8.07
C VAL A 124 0.59 9.39 7.03
N ARG A 125 0.75 8.11 7.43
CA ARG A 125 1.08 7.00 6.52
C ARG A 125 0.09 6.79 5.39
N ASP A 126 -1.20 6.95 5.66
CA ASP A 126 -2.28 6.69 4.71
C ASP A 126 -2.42 7.77 3.63
N ASP A 127 -1.85 8.95 3.85
CA ASP A 127 -1.74 10.00 2.84
C ASP A 127 -0.70 9.65 1.76
N ALA A 128 0.03 8.56 1.95
CA ALA A 128 0.92 8.00 0.95
C ALA A 128 0.07 7.28 -0.10
N PRO A 129 0.29 7.53 -1.39
CA PRO A 129 -0.47 6.84 -2.41
C PRO A 129 -0.26 5.32 -2.31
N LEU A 130 -1.37 4.58 -2.50
CA LEU A 130 -1.41 3.10 -2.60
C LEU A 130 -0.27 2.57 -3.46
N PHE A 131 -0.03 3.29 -4.55
CA PHE A 131 1.05 3.03 -5.46
C PHE A 131 2.12 4.11 -5.25
N PRO A 132 3.36 3.74 -4.89
CA PRO A 132 4.46 4.67 -4.95
C PRO A 132 4.57 5.26 -6.36
N GLU A 133 5.20 6.43 -6.47
CA GLU A 133 5.57 7.03 -7.73
C GLU A 133 6.53 6.15 -8.54
N ARG A 134 6.51 6.34 -9.85
CA ARG A 134 7.20 5.46 -10.81
C ARG A 134 8.71 5.53 -10.71
N THR A 135 9.26 6.65 -10.25
CA THR A 135 10.69 6.86 -10.05
C THR A 135 11.16 6.50 -8.63
N ALA A 136 10.28 5.90 -7.83
CA ALA A 136 10.62 5.50 -6.46
C ALA A 136 11.76 4.47 -6.45
N PRO A 137 12.84 4.68 -5.69
CA PRO A 137 13.92 3.71 -5.55
C PRO A 137 13.44 2.39 -4.93
N ASP A 138 14.00 1.25 -5.36
CA ASP A 138 13.59 -0.10 -4.93
C ASP A 138 13.38 -0.30 -3.42
N PRO A 139 14.21 0.25 -2.52
CA PRO A 139 13.99 0.13 -1.08
C PRO A 139 12.66 0.70 -0.59
N VAL A 140 12.16 1.75 -1.27
CA VAL A 140 10.97 2.52 -0.89
C VAL A 140 9.81 2.36 -1.89
N ALA A 141 10.06 1.72 -3.03
CA ALA A 141 9.09 1.38 -4.06
C ALA A 141 8.19 0.19 -3.68
N ARG A 142 7.94 0.01 -2.38
CA ARG A 142 6.97 -0.97 -1.89
C ARG A 142 5.58 -0.45 -2.20
N LEU A 143 4.97 -1.13 -3.17
CA LEU A 143 3.54 -1.07 -3.39
C LEU A 143 2.84 -1.43 -2.07
N ARG A 144 1.67 -0.85 -1.84
CA ARG A 144 0.64 -1.75 -1.31
C ARG A 144 0.36 -2.80 -2.39
N THR A 145 0.53 -4.07 -2.09
CA THR A 145 0.80 -5.21 -2.99
C THR A 145 -0.11 -5.40 -4.25
N PRO A 146 0.35 -6.04 -5.36
CA PRO A 146 -0.34 -6.11 -6.68
C PRO A 146 -1.65 -6.91 -6.80
N ALA A 147 -1.92 -7.84 -5.87
CA ALA A 147 -3.26 -8.40 -5.73
C ALA A 147 -4.30 -7.30 -5.48
N ASP A 148 -3.83 -6.07 -5.19
CA ASP A 148 -4.62 -4.90 -4.84
C ASP A 148 -5.14 -4.04 -5.98
N GLN A 149 -4.97 -4.46 -7.23
CA GLN A 149 -5.60 -3.79 -8.38
C GLN A 149 -6.71 -4.61 -9.04
N CYS A 150 -6.78 -5.89 -8.71
CA CYS A 150 -7.87 -6.75 -9.11
C CYS A 150 -8.80 -6.91 -7.92
N CYS A 151 -10.08 -6.79 -8.18
CA CYS A 151 -11.05 -7.24 -7.21
C CYS A 151 -10.93 -8.77 -7.08
N THR A 152 -10.49 -9.27 -5.93
CA THR A 152 -10.37 -10.69 -5.60
C THR A 152 -11.69 -11.44 -5.74
N ARG A 153 -12.84 -10.76 -5.59
CA ARG A 153 -14.18 -11.34 -5.81
C ARG A 153 -14.49 -11.55 -7.29
N CYS A 154 -14.63 -10.46 -8.04
CA CYS A 154 -15.12 -10.54 -9.43
C CYS A 154 -13.98 -10.81 -10.43
N GLY A 155 -12.73 -10.70 -10.00
CA GLY A 155 -11.55 -10.75 -10.83
C GLY A 155 -11.39 -9.53 -11.72
N ALA A 156 -12.31 -8.56 -11.68
CA ALA A 156 -12.23 -7.37 -12.52
C ALA A 156 -11.08 -6.48 -12.04
N GLU A 157 -10.27 -6.09 -13.01
CA GLU A 157 -9.21 -5.12 -12.84
C GLU A 157 -9.81 -3.71 -12.79
N ARG A 158 -9.31 -2.84 -11.92
CA ARG A 158 -9.72 -1.44 -11.85
C ARG A 158 -8.53 -0.55 -12.16
N SER A 159 -8.69 0.23 -13.21
CA SER A 159 -7.67 1.19 -13.67
C SER A 159 -7.52 2.39 -12.74
N ASP A 160 -8.55 2.68 -11.94
CA ASP A 160 -8.52 3.74 -10.92
C ASP A 160 -8.34 3.12 -9.53
N PRO A 161 -7.22 3.39 -8.84
CA PRO A 161 -6.97 2.96 -7.45
C PRO A 161 -8.04 3.41 -6.47
N THR A 162 -8.68 4.56 -6.74
CA THR A 162 -9.77 5.08 -5.92
C THR A 162 -11.01 4.22 -6.08
N GLU A 163 -11.14 3.42 -7.14
CA GLU A 163 -12.26 2.47 -7.31
C GLU A 163 -12.03 1.13 -6.60
N LEU A 164 -10.90 1.01 -5.90
CA LEU A 164 -10.48 -0.16 -5.16
C LEU A 164 -10.47 0.12 -3.66
N VAL A 165 -10.68 -0.95 -2.93
CA VAL A 165 -10.82 -1.02 -1.50
C VAL A 165 -10.07 -2.28 -1.07
N ALA A 166 -9.10 -2.21 -0.17
CA ALA A 166 -8.58 -3.43 0.44
C ALA A 166 -9.40 -3.79 1.67
N TRP A 167 -9.72 -5.06 1.79
CA TRP A 167 -10.26 -5.72 2.96
C TRP A 167 -9.09 -6.31 3.76
N THR A 168 -8.75 -5.75 4.92
CA THR A 168 -7.53 -6.13 5.67
C THR A 168 -7.74 -7.26 6.68
N ASP A 169 -8.98 -7.55 7.10
CA ASP A 169 -9.33 -8.57 8.12
C ASP A 169 -10.05 -9.79 7.52
N VAL A 170 -9.36 -10.50 6.65
CA VAL A 170 -9.95 -11.61 5.89
C VAL A 170 -9.98 -12.87 6.75
N PRO A 171 -11.15 -13.49 7.02
CA PRO A 171 -11.23 -14.71 7.81
C PRO A 171 -10.48 -15.87 7.12
N ALA A 172 -9.99 -16.82 7.90
CA ALA A 172 -9.36 -18.02 7.34
C ALA A 172 -10.31 -18.74 6.38
N SER A 173 -9.79 -19.21 5.25
CA SER A 173 -10.57 -20.01 4.30
C SER A 173 -10.72 -21.44 4.83
N ASP A 174 -11.86 -22.08 4.54
CA ASP A 174 -12.10 -23.50 4.80
C ASP A 174 -11.07 -24.43 4.11
N ASP A 175 -10.34 -23.93 3.09
CA ASP A 175 -9.41 -24.70 2.25
C ASP A 175 -7.99 -24.86 2.81
N ALA A 176 -7.77 -24.67 4.12
CA ALA A 176 -6.48 -24.82 4.81
C ALA A 176 -5.31 -23.97 4.26
N ARG A 177 -5.58 -22.95 3.44
CA ARG A 177 -4.58 -21.95 3.02
C ARG A 177 -4.45 -20.86 4.09
N PRO A 178 -3.25 -20.30 4.30
CA PRO A 178 -3.08 -19.12 5.14
C PRO A 178 -3.94 -17.96 4.61
N ALA A 179 -4.59 -17.23 5.51
CA ALA A 179 -5.33 -16.03 5.14
C ALA A 179 -4.37 -14.99 4.53
N PRO A 180 -4.73 -14.35 3.41
CA PRO A 180 -3.91 -13.27 2.87
C PRO A 180 -3.94 -12.05 3.80
N PRO A 181 -2.88 -11.23 3.84
CA PRO A 181 -2.80 -10.04 4.71
C PRO A 181 -3.83 -8.96 4.35
N HIS A 182 -4.39 -9.01 3.15
CA HIS A 182 -5.57 -8.27 2.74
C HIS A 182 -6.13 -8.88 1.45
N VAL A 183 -7.34 -8.47 1.10
CA VAL A 183 -8.07 -8.84 -0.11
C VAL A 183 -8.58 -7.59 -0.76
N THR A 184 -8.28 -7.38 -2.03
CA THR A 184 -8.74 -6.16 -2.69
C THR A 184 -10.04 -6.37 -3.41
N LEU A 185 -10.93 -5.39 -3.28
CA LEU A 185 -12.28 -5.36 -3.78
C LEU A 185 -12.51 -4.08 -4.55
N CYS A 186 -13.26 -4.17 -5.65
CA CYS A 186 -13.82 -2.96 -6.22
C CYS A 186 -15.06 -2.54 -5.42
N LYS A 187 -15.37 -1.24 -5.41
CA LYS A 187 -16.52 -0.67 -4.68
C LYS A 187 -17.86 -1.42 -4.85
N PRO A 188 -18.30 -1.84 -6.06
CA PRO A 188 -19.51 -2.63 -6.21
C PRO A 188 -19.46 -3.98 -5.46
N CYS A 189 -18.32 -4.65 -5.53
CA CYS A 189 -18.11 -5.96 -4.89
C CYS A 189 -18.02 -5.83 -3.37
N ALA A 190 -17.39 -4.78 -2.86
CA ALA A 190 -17.42 -4.44 -1.44
C ALA A 190 -18.86 -4.17 -0.97
N GLY A 191 -19.61 -3.35 -1.71
CA GLY A 191 -21.02 -3.06 -1.42
C GLY A 191 -21.94 -4.29 -1.41
N LEU A 192 -21.62 -5.32 -2.20
CA LEU A 192 -22.35 -6.58 -2.18
C LEU A 192 -21.98 -7.45 -0.98
N LEU A 193 -20.70 -7.54 -0.62
CA LEU A 193 -20.28 -8.36 0.52
C LEU A 193 -20.87 -7.84 1.85
N LEU A 194 -21.07 -6.52 1.98
CA LEU A 194 -21.70 -5.88 3.14
C LEU A 194 -23.16 -6.29 3.37
N GLU A 195 -23.92 -6.67 2.34
CA GLU A 195 -25.33 -7.06 2.48
C GLU A 195 -25.48 -8.55 2.81
N CYS A 196 -24.48 -9.36 2.48
CA CYS A 196 -24.56 -10.82 2.59
C CYS A 196 -24.33 -11.35 4.01
N ASP A 197 -24.21 -10.47 5.02
CA ASP A 197 -23.88 -10.80 6.42
C ASP A 197 -22.69 -11.76 6.51
N LEU A 198 -21.72 -11.57 5.62
CA LEU A 198 -20.41 -12.20 5.72
C LEU A 198 -19.64 -11.44 6.79
N ALA A 199 -18.57 -12.03 7.31
CA ALA A 199 -17.64 -11.35 8.22
C ALA A 199 -16.94 -10.09 7.62
N CYS A 200 -17.37 -9.61 6.43
CA CYS A 200 -16.95 -8.36 5.82
C CYS A 200 -17.88 -7.24 6.29
N GLU A 201 -17.49 -6.58 7.37
CA GLU A 201 -18.12 -5.36 7.87
C GLU A 201 -17.48 -4.12 7.21
N GLU A 202 -18.14 -2.95 7.28
CA GLU A 202 -17.62 -1.69 6.70
C GLU A 202 -16.23 -1.34 7.22
N ALA A 203 -16.01 -1.55 8.52
CA ALA A 203 -14.80 -1.15 9.21
C ALA A 203 -13.53 -1.83 8.67
N ALA A 204 -13.66 -2.95 7.96
CA ALA A 204 -12.52 -3.72 7.47
C ALA A 204 -12.04 -3.29 6.07
N LEU A 205 -12.61 -2.21 5.49
CA LEU A 205 -12.41 -1.77 4.11
C LEU A 205 -11.63 -0.44 3.99
N THR A 206 -10.50 -0.42 3.26
CA THR A 206 -9.58 0.74 3.13
C THR A 206 -9.34 1.16 1.67
N ALA A 207 -9.46 2.45 1.34
CA ALA A 207 -9.29 3.02 -0.01
C ALA A 207 -8.43 4.29 -0.02
N ASN A 208 -8.03 4.78 -1.22
CA ASN A 208 -7.23 6.02 -1.40
C ASN A 208 -7.98 7.32 -1.07
N HIS A 209 -9.30 7.27 -0.89
CA HIS A 209 -10.18 8.42 -0.64
C HIS A 209 -11.43 7.93 0.12
N THR A 210 -12.13 8.84 0.80
CA THR A 210 -13.30 8.51 1.63
C THR A 210 -14.47 7.99 0.79
N ILE A 211 -15.11 6.92 1.24
CA ILE A 211 -16.31 6.35 0.62
C ILE A 211 -17.30 5.85 1.70
N SER A 212 -18.60 6.09 1.54
CA SER A 212 -19.62 5.71 2.54
C SER A 212 -20.26 4.33 2.28
N VAL A 213 -20.79 3.65 3.32
CA VAL A 213 -21.63 2.43 3.13
C VAL A 213 -22.76 2.68 2.17
N HIS A 214 -23.45 3.80 2.30
CA HIS A 214 -24.57 4.12 1.43
C HIS A 214 -24.10 4.21 -0.02
N GLU A 215 -22.92 4.80 -0.27
CA GLU A 215 -22.30 4.84 -1.60
C GLU A 215 -21.89 3.43 -2.08
N LEU A 216 -21.33 2.58 -1.22
CA LEU A 216 -20.99 1.20 -1.56
C LEU A 216 -22.25 0.36 -1.85
N ALA A 217 -23.26 0.43 -0.99
CA ALA A 217 -24.54 -0.26 -1.10
C ALA A 217 -25.33 0.21 -2.33
N ALA A 218 -25.23 1.49 -2.70
CA ALA A 218 -25.78 2.03 -3.93
C ALA A 218 -25.09 1.47 -5.18
N ARG A 219 -23.78 1.18 -5.09
CA ARG A 219 -22.97 0.55 -6.17
C ARG A 219 -23.12 -0.96 -6.24
N ARG A 220 -23.69 -1.62 -5.23
CA ARG A 220 -23.93 -3.07 -5.19
C ARG A 220 -24.59 -3.64 -6.45
N PRO A 221 -25.63 -3.03 -7.05
CA PRO A 221 -26.27 -3.57 -8.26
C PRO A 221 -25.28 -3.79 -9.41
N ASP A 222 -24.19 -3.02 -9.45
CA ASP A 222 -23.15 -3.09 -10.46
C ASP A 222 -22.14 -4.21 -10.20
N ALA A 223 -22.22 -4.91 -9.05
CA ALA A 223 -21.41 -6.08 -8.77
C ALA A 223 -21.73 -7.20 -9.76
N SER A 224 -20.71 -7.97 -10.17
CA SER A 224 -20.92 -9.13 -11.03
C SER A 224 -21.83 -10.15 -10.36
N VAL A 225 -22.75 -10.75 -11.13
CA VAL A 225 -23.69 -11.77 -10.64
C VAL A 225 -22.95 -12.93 -9.99
N ARG A 226 -21.96 -13.48 -10.69
CA ARG A 226 -21.09 -14.55 -10.20
C ARG A 226 -19.70 -14.03 -9.85
N PRO A 227 -19.02 -14.64 -8.86
CA PRO A 227 -17.61 -14.40 -8.62
C PRO A 227 -16.74 -14.93 -9.77
N SER A 228 -15.46 -14.56 -9.74
CA SER A 228 -14.41 -15.18 -10.55
C SER A 228 -14.30 -16.68 -10.22
N ALA A 229 -13.86 -17.49 -11.19
CA ALA A 229 -13.53 -18.90 -10.94
C ALA A 229 -12.34 -19.06 -9.97
N PHE A 230 -11.56 -18.00 -9.77
CA PHE A 230 -10.41 -17.94 -8.88
C PHE A 230 -10.67 -17.08 -7.64
N ALA A 231 -11.92 -16.71 -7.39
CA ALA A 231 -12.27 -15.95 -6.19
C ALA A 231 -11.94 -16.78 -4.95
N LEU A 232 -11.36 -16.13 -3.94
CA LEU A 232 -11.19 -16.77 -2.64
C LEU A 232 -12.58 -17.10 -2.06
N SER A 233 -12.68 -18.20 -1.31
CA SER A 233 -13.96 -18.66 -0.75
C SER A 233 -14.64 -17.58 0.10
N GLN A 234 -13.86 -16.77 0.82
CA GLN A 234 -14.31 -15.63 1.63
C GLN A 234 -15.08 -14.56 0.83
N VAL A 235 -14.84 -14.46 -0.49
CA VAL A 235 -15.47 -13.47 -1.35
C VAL A 235 -16.32 -14.09 -2.45
N ALA A 236 -16.46 -15.42 -2.48
CA ALA A 236 -17.09 -16.18 -3.55
C ALA A 236 -18.64 -16.18 -3.50
N VAL A 237 -19.25 -15.01 -3.28
CA VAL A 237 -20.70 -14.88 -3.12
C VAL A 237 -21.41 -14.58 -4.44
N ARG A 238 -22.55 -15.24 -4.67
CA ARG A 238 -23.41 -14.99 -5.83
C ARG A 238 -24.57 -14.08 -5.42
N ARG A 239 -24.88 -13.09 -6.25
CA ARG A 239 -26.12 -12.30 -6.09
C ARG A 239 -27.22 -12.78 -7.02
N GLU A 240 -28.46 -12.45 -6.69
CA GLU A 240 -29.60 -12.77 -7.55
C GLU A 240 -29.59 -11.92 -8.85
N PRO A 241 -29.85 -12.53 -10.02
CA PRO A 241 -30.06 -11.83 -11.28
C PRO A 241 -31.38 -11.03 -11.32
N ARG A 242 -31.31 -9.75 -11.68
CA ARG A 242 -32.46 -8.84 -11.79
C ARG A 242 -32.98 -8.73 -13.22
N THR A 243 -32.07 -8.69 -14.19
CA THR A 243 -32.41 -8.52 -15.61
C THR A 243 -32.44 -9.84 -16.38
N LEU A 244 -33.10 -9.85 -17.54
CA LEU A 244 -33.09 -11.01 -18.43
C LEU A 244 -31.67 -11.32 -18.95
N ARG A 245 -30.87 -10.27 -19.24
CA ARG A 245 -29.46 -10.44 -19.60
C ARG A 245 -28.69 -11.11 -18.47
N GLU A 246 -28.86 -10.66 -17.23
CA GLU A 246 -28.16 -11.28 -16.09
C GLU A 246 -28.53 -12.76 -15.94
N ARG A 247 -29.81 -13.11 -16.07
CA ARG A 247 -30.29 -14.50 -15.98
C ARG A 247 -29.75 -15.40 -17.09
N VAL A 248 -29.69 -14.90 -18.32
CA VAL A 248 -29.31 -15.70 -19.49
C VAL A 248 -27.80 -15.71 -19.69
N VAL A 249 -27.13 -14.59 -19.48
CA VAL A 249 -25.70 -14.40 -19.76
C VAL A 249 -24.86 -14.49 -18.49
N ASP A 250 -25.02 -13.55 -17.56
CA ASP A 250 -24.06 -13.34 -16.46
C ASP A 250 -24.11 -14.47 -15.40
N ASP A 251 -25.25 -15.14 -15.31
CA ASP A 251 -25.50 -16.25 -14.40
C ASP A 251 -25.26 -17.64 -15.00
N THR A 252 -24.90 -17.71 -16.28
CA THR A 252 -24.62 -18.98 -16.97
C THR A 252 -23.18 -19.02 -17.47
N PRO A 253 -22.69 -20.17 -17.94
CA PRO A 253 -21.39 -20.23 -18.62
C PRO A 253 -21.28 -19.31 -19.85
N LEU A 254 -22.40 -18.82 -20.40
CA LEU A 254 -22.38 -17.86 -21.51
C LEU A 254 -21.65 -16.56 -21.16
N ARG A 255 -21.52 -16.19 -19.88
CA ARG A 255 -20.69 -15.07 -19.43
C ARG A 255 -19.24 -15.17 -19.90
N PHE A 256 -18.72 -16.39 -20.05
CA PHE A 256 -17.36 -16.61 -20.54
C PHE A 256 -17.27 -16.43 -22.05
N LEU A 257 -18.36 -16.63 -22.80
CA LEU A 257 -18.38 -16.35 -24.24
C LEU A 257 -18.53 -14.85 -24.55
N LEU A 258 -18.87 -14.03 -23.56
CA LEU A 258 -19.14 -12.59 -23.73
C LEU A 258 -18.21 -11.68 -22.90
N ASN A 259 -17.47 -12.22 -21.93
CA ASN A 259 -16.39 -11.51 -21.24
C ASN A 259 -15.09 -11.66 -22.03
N HIS A 260 -14.32 -10.59 -22.22
CA HIS A 260 -13.08 -10.60 -23.02
C HIS A 260 -12.09 -11.67 -22.53
N ARG A 261 -12.01 -11.91 -21.21
CA ARG A 261 -11.15 -12.96 -20.63
C ARG A 261 -11.62 -14.36 -21.02
N GLY A 262 -12.93 -14.60 -21.07
CA GLY A 262 -13.47 -15.89 -21.46
C GLY A 262 -13.44 -16.12 -22.98
N VAL A 263 -13.62 -15.08 -23.80
CA VAL A 263 -13.42 -15.13 -25.26
C VAL A 263 -11.96 -15.49 -25.57
N ARG A 264 -11.00 -14.86 -24.87
CA ARG A 264 -9.57 -15.19 -24.98
C ARG A 264 -9.30 -16.66 -24.60
N LEU A 265 -9.88 -17.14 -23.50
CA LEU A 265 -9.72 -18.54 -23.09
C LEU A 265 -10.32 -19.51 -24.11
N ALA A 266 -11.52 -19.23 -24.62
CA ALA A 266 -12.17 -20.06 -25.64
C ALA A 266 -11.35 -20.10 -26.94
N LEU A 267 -10.79 -18.96 -27.36
CA LEU A 267 -9.88 -18.89 -28.51
C LEU A 267 -8.64 -19.77 -28.28
N LEU A 268 -8.01 -19.72 -27.10
CA LEU A 268 -6.86 -20.54 -26.76
C LEU A 268 -7.18 -22.04 -26.77
N VAL A 269 -8.36 -22.44 -26.27
CA VAL A 269 -8.82 -23.83 -26.31
C VAL A 269 -9.04 -24.30 -27.74
N VAL A 270 -9.64 -23.47 -28.60
CA VAL A 270 -9.84 -23.79 -30.03
C VAL A 270 -8.50 -23.93 -30.76
N ILE A 271 -7.57 -22.99 -30.53
CA ILE A 271 -6.21 -23.05 -31.11
C ILE A 271 -5.50 -24.33 -30.66
N GLY A 272 -5.55 -24.65 -29.37
CA GLY A 272 -4.94 -25.87 -28.81
C GLY A 272 -5.54 -27.15 -29.40
N TYR A 273 -6.87 -27.20 -29.58
CA TYR A 273 -7.55 -28.33 -30.19
C TYR A 273 -7.17 -28.52 -31.67
N VAL A 274 -7.12 -27.44 -32.46
CA VAL A 274 -6.69 -27.50 -33.86
C VAL A 274 -5.23 -27.95 -33.96
N ALA A 275 -4.35 -27.43 -33.10
CA ALA A 275 -2.95 -27.84 -33.06
C ALA A 275 -2.81 -29.33 -32.73
N LEU A 276 -3.54 -29.83 -31.73
CA LEU A 276 -3.56 -31.25 -31.38
C LEU A 276 -4.04 -32.12 -32.54
N PHE A 277 -5.11 -31.70 -33.22
CA PHE A 277 -5.66 -32.43 -34.37
C PHE A 277 -4.66 -32.49 -35.53
N VAL A 278 -3.99 -31.38 -35.85
CA VAL A 278 -2.94 -31.33 -36.88
C VAL A 278 -1.77 -32.27 -36.54
N VAL A 279 -1.34 -32.29 -35.28
CA VAL A 279 -0.28 -33.20 -34.81
C VAL A 279 -0.68 -34.67 -34.93
N LEU A 280 -1.94 -35.01 -34.63
CA LEU A 280 -2.45 -36.38 -34.74
C LEU A 280 -2.73 -36.84 -36.19
N ALA A 281 -2.80 -35.89 -37.13
CA ALA A 281 -3.06 -36.16 -38.55
C ALA A 281 -1.77 -36.21 -39.41
N LEU A 282 -0.60 -35.93 -38.82
CA LEU A 282 0.73 -36.06 -39.42
C LEU A 282 1.42 -37.36 -38.99
#